data_AF-X1UN82-F1
#
_entry.id   AF-X1UN82-F1
#
_cell.length_a   1.000
_cell.length_b   1.000
_cell.length_c   1.000
_cell.angle_alpha   90.00
_cell.angle_beta   90.00
_cell.angle_gamma   90.00
#
_symmetry.space_group_name_H-M   'P 1'
#
loop_
_entity.id
_entity.type
_entity.pdbx_description
1 polymer ?
#
loop_
_entity_poly.entity_id
_entity_poly.type
_entity_poly.pdbx_seq_one_letter_code
_entity_poly.pdbx_strand_id
1 'polypeptide(L)'
;RPEFALVDFIDTVIYRRGRDLQMENITVRRDSALAGLTVEETRHRTKAAILTISRKSGKLLVNPPIEETIESGDRLITLGTKKQLAALEEICERCKTNE
;
A
#
# COMPACT_ATOMS: atom_id res chain seq x y z
N ARG A 1 -37.74 10.66 -15.26
CA ARG A 1 -36.61 11.34 -14.58
C ARG A 1 -37.15 12.00 -13.32
N PRO A 2 -36.71 11.53 -12.15
CA PRO A 2 -35.45 12.00 -11.58
C PRO A 2 -34.43 10.87 -11.46
N GLU A 3 -33.18 11.13 -11.81
CA GLU A 3 -32.10 10.14 -11.98
C GLU A 3 -31.04 10.19 -10.85
N PHE A 4 -31.31 10.90 -9.74
CA PHE A 4 -30.25 11.27 -8.78
C PHE A 4 -30.50 10.90 -7.31
N ALA A 5 -31.57 10.16 -6.96
CA ALA A 5 -31.85 9.82 -5.56
C ALA A 5 -31.32 8.45 -5.10
N LEU A 6 -30.83 7.59 -6.02
CA LEU A 6 -30.34 6.26 -5.67
C LEU A 6 -28.84 6.23 -5.37
N VAL A 7 -28.05 7.09 -6.02
CA VAL A 7 -26.59 7.10 -5.90
C VAL A 7 -26.17 7.49 -4.48
N ASP A 8 -26.81 8.51 -3.89
CA ASP A 8 -26.51 8.95 -2.52
C ASP A 8 -26.92 7.92 -1.43
N PHE A 9 -27.91 7.08 -1.71
CA PHE A 9 -28.35 6.07 -0.74
C PHE A 9 -27.41 4.84 -0.72
N ILE A 10 -26.80 4.49 -1.85
CA ILE A 10 -25.81 3.40 -1.93
C ILE A 10 -24.60 3.74 -1.06
N ASP A 11 -24.04 4.95 -1.17
CA ASP A 11 -22.88 5.37 -0.38
C ASP A 11 -23.14 5.42 1.13
N THR A 12 -24.40 5.68 1.52
CA THR A 12 -24.79 5.74 2.94
C THR A 12 -24.87 4.34 3.58
N VAL A 13 -25.21 3.29 2.83
CA VAL A 13 -25.23 1.90 3.34
C VAL A 13 -23.81 1.30 3.38
N ILE A 14 -22.87 1.82 2.58
CA ILE A 14 -21.48 1.34 2.49
C ILE A 14 -20.70 1.60 3.79
N TYR A 15 -21.12 2.55 4.62
CA TYR A 15 -20.50 2.83 5.92
C TYR A 15 -20.97 1.89 7.06
N ARG A 16 -20.70 0.58 6.95
CA ARG A 16 -20.56 -0.24 8.17
C ARG A 16 -19.08 -0.27 8.59
N ARG A 17 -18.72 0.79 9.33
CA ARG A 17 -17.54 0.99 10.19
C ARG A 17 -16.71 -0.29 10.40
N GLY A 18 -15.68 -0.49 9.56
CA GLY A 18 -14.70 -1.57 9.72
C GLY A 18 -14.38 -2.41 8.47
N ARG A 19 -14.97 -2.15 7.30
CA ARG A 19 -14.89 -3.04 6.13
C ARG A 19 -14.17 -2.52 4.87
N ASP A 20 -13.56 -1.33 4.90
CA ASP A 20 -12.87 -0.76 3.73
C ASP A 20 -11.37 -1.11 3.66
N LEU A 21 -10.92 -2.13 4.38
CA LEU A 21 -9.55 -2.63 4.24
C LEU A 21 -9.45 -3.49 2.98
N GLN A 22 -8.51 -3.15 2.13
CA GLN A 22 -8.18 -3.85 0.90
C GLN A 22 -6.77 -4.40 1.01
N MET A 23 -6.54 -5.52 0.31
CA MET A 23 -5.23 -6.14 0.21
C MET A 23 -4.73 -6.03 -1.21
N GLU A 24 -3.49 -5.56 -1.37
CA GLU A 24 -2.88 -5.33 -2.67
C GLU A 24 -1.47 -5.89 -2.76
N ASN A 25 -1.09 -6.27 -3.98
CA ASN A 25 0.27 -6.70 -4.31
C ASN A 25 0.99 -5.56 -5.01
N ILE A 26 2.07 -5.08 -4.41
CA ILE A 26 2.90 -4.01 -4.96
C ILE A 26 4.25 -4.57 -5.36
N THR A 27 4.66 -4.31 -6.59
CA THR A 27 6.01 -4.63 -7.06
C THR A 27 6.88 -3.38 -6.96
N VAL A 28 7.91 -3.42 -6.14
CA VAL A 28 8.84 -2.30 -5.95
C VAL A 28 9.80 -2.27 -7.13
N ARG A 29 9.65 -1.28 -8.01
CA ARG A 29 10.57 -1.11 -9.15
C ARG A 29 11.91 -0.50 -8.70
N ARG A 30 12.92 -0.55 -9.57
CA ARG A 30 14.29 -0.06 -9.26
C ARG A 30 14.34 1.44 -9.00
N ASP A 31 13.46 2.19 -9.63
CA ASP A 31 13.34 3.65 -9.53
C ASP A 31 12.44 4.10 -8.37
N SER A 32 11.69 3.18 -7.77
CA SER A 32 10.71 3.46 -6.72
C SER A 32 11.32 4.16 -5.49
N ALA A 33 10.67 5.22 -5.02
CA ALA A 33 11.03 5.87 -3.76
C ALA A 33 10.73 5.00 -2.52
N LEU A 34 10.01 3.89 -2.66
CA LEU A 34 9.90 2.87 -1.61
C LEU A 34 11.19 2.12 -1.37
N ALA A 35 12.05 1.95 -2.38
CA ALA A 35 13.29 1.22 -2.23
C ALA A 35 14.25 1.96 -1.27
N GLY A 36 14.71 1.26 -0.24
CA GLY A 36 15.56 1.81 0.82
C GLY A 36 14.80 2.44 1.99
N LEU A 37 13.46 2.45 1.99
CA LEU A 37 12.69 2.76 3.20
C LEU A 37 12.52 1.51 4.05
N THR A 38 12.44 1.70 5.37
CA THR A 38 12.06 0.62 6.29
C THR A 38 10.54 0.40 6.25
N VAL A 39 10.11 -0.76 6.74
CA VAL A 39 8.69 -1.07 6.95
C VAL A 39 8.04 -0.02 7.86
N GLU A 40 8.72 0.42 8.93
CA GLU A 40 8.24 1.45 9.83
C GLU A 40 8.01 2.80 9.12
N GLU A 41 9.02 3.27 8.38
CA GLU A 41 8.96 4.56 7.69
C GLU A 41 7.84 4.56 6.65
N THR A 42 7.71 3.47 5.90
CA THR A 42 6.65 3.27 4.91
C THR A 42 5.27 3.30 5.57
N ARG A 43 5.10 2.58 6.68
CA ARG A 43 3.86 2.59 7.47
C ARG A 43 3.60 3.97 8.06
N HIS A 44 4.61 4.71 8.49
CA HIS A 44 4.43 6.04 9.05
C HIS A 44 3.87 7.02 8.01
N ARG A 45 4.40 6.98 6.78
CA ARG A 45 4.01 7.84 5.65
C ARG A 45 2.63 7.52 5.09
N THR A 46 2.30 6.24 4.95
CA THR A 46 1.11 5.78 4.21
C THR A 46 -0.03 5.30 5.11
N LYS A 47 0.31 4.91 6.35
CA LYS A 47 -0.54 4.16 7.29
C LYS A 47 -0.97 2.78 6.79
N ALA A 48 -0.50 2.33 5.63
CA ALA A 48 -0.70 0.96 5.14
C ALA A 48 0.21 -0.01 5.89
N ALA A 49 -0.29 -1.22 6.16
CA ALA A 49 0.48 -2.30 6.74
C ALA A 49 1.14 -3.13 5.65
N ILE A 50 2.40 -3.50 5.83
CA ILE A 50 3.09 -4.48 4.98
C ILE A 50 2.99 -5.81 5.70
N LEU A 51 2.26 -6.76 5.12
CA LEU A 51 2.06 -8.08 5.71
C LEU A 51 3.17 -9.05 5.32
N THR A 52 3.69 -8.92 4.10
CA THR A 52 4.68 -9.86 3.56
C THR A 52 5.63 -9.17 2.60
N ILE A 53 6.91 -9.56 2.63
CA ILE A 53 7.93 -9.18 1.63
C ILE A 53 8.45 -10.46 0.96
N SER A 54 8.29 -10.55 -0.36
CA SER A 54 8.90 -11.59 -1.19
C SER A 54 10.11 -11.00 -1.90
N ARG A 55 11.31 -11.42 -1.48
CA ARG A 55 12.58 -10.98 -2.07
C ARG A 55 12.78 -11.59 -3.44
N LYS A 56 13.51 -10.89 -4.30
CA LYS A 56 13.97 -11.44 -5.58
C LYS A 56 14.84 -12.71 -5.43
N SER A 57 15.52 -12.87 -4.29
CA SER A 57 16.31 -14.06 -3.96
C SER A 57 15.45 -15.31 -3.67
N GLY A 58 14.13 -15.17 -3.56
CA GLY A 58 13.20 -16.24 -3.18
C GLY A 58 12.90 -16.30 -1.68
N LYS A 59 13.56 -15.46 -0.85
CA LYS A 59 13.25 -15.37 0.59
C LYS A 59 11.89 -14.71 0.80
N LEU A 60 11.04 -15.35 1.60
CA LEU A 60 9.74 -14.83 2.02
C LEU A 60 9.80 -14.39 3.49
N LEU A 61 9.42 -13.15 3.77
CA LEU A 61 9.27 -12.63 5.12
C LEU A 61 7.79 -12.38 5.39
N VAL A 62 7.20 -13.18 6.27
CA VAL A 62 5.81 -13.01 6.74
C VAL A 62 5.85 -12.19 8.03
N ASN A 63 5.03 -11.13 8.09
CA ASN A 63 5.06 -10.10 9.12
C ASN A 63 6.48 -9.55 9.32
N PRO A 64 7.02 -8.82 8.33
CA PRO A 64 8.39 -8.33 8.37
C PRO A 64 8.63 -7.43 9.60
N PRO A 65 9.83 -7.44 10.19
CA PRO A 65 10.16 -6.53 11.29
C PRO A 65 10.11 -5.08 10.82
N ILE A 66 9.91 -4.16 11.75
CA ILE A 66 9.68 -2.74 11.44
C ILE A 66 10.94 -2.08 10.85
N GLU A 67 12.12 -2.59 11.19
CA GLU A 67 13.43 -2.18 10.72
C GLU A 67 13.80 -2.80 9.36
N GLU A 68 13.00 -3.75 8.86
CA GLU A 68 13.27 -4.40 7.58
C GLU A 68 13.25 -3.37 6.46
N THR A 69 14.29 -3.39 5.62
CA THR A 69 14.41 -2.46 4.51
C THR A 69 13.78 -3.06 3.26
N ILE A 70 12.95 -2.29 2.59
CA ILE A 70 12.30 -2.66 1.33
C ILE A 70 13.33 -2.51 0.21
N GLU A 71 13.52 -3.55 -0.59
CA GLU A 71 14.49 -3.57 -1.68
C GLU A 71 13.83 -3.48 -3.06
N SER A 72 14.59 -2.98 -4.03
CA SER A 72 14.16 -2.98 -5.42
C SER A 72 13.98 -4.41 -5.94
N GLY A 73 12.83 -4.67 -6.56
CA GLY A 73 12.45 -5.99 -7.05
C GLY A 73 11.64 -6.81 -6.04
N ASP A 74 11.41 -6.29 -4.83
CA ASP A 74 10.54 -6.93 -3.86
C ASP A 74 9.08 -6.91 -4.31
N ARG A 75 8.34 -7.92 -3.87
CA ARG A 75 6.88 -7.94 -3.93
C ARG A 75 6.31 -7.86 -2.53
N LEU A 76 5.49 -6.84 -2.31
CA LEU A 76 4.87 -6.54 -1.03
C LEU A 76 3.40 -6.95 -1.07
N ILE A 77 2.95 -7.69 -0.06
CA ILE A 77 1.52 -7.82 0.22
C ILE A 77 1.18 -6.78 1.27
N THR A 78 0.27 -5.88 0.94
CA THR A 78 -0.08 -4.74 1.79
C THR A 78 -1.56 -4.72 2.13
N LEU A 79 -1.90 -4.17 3.28
CA LEU A 79 -3.27 -4.06 3.77
C LEU A 79 -3.51 -2.63 4.27
N GLY A 80 -4.57 -2.01 3.79
CA GLY A 80 -4.94 -0.66 4.18
C GLY A 80 -6.27 -0.25 3.59
N THR A 81 -6.76 0.93 3.97
CA THR A 81 -7.91 1.51 3.27
C THR A 81 -7.49 1.95 1.87
N LYS A 82 -8.46 2.11 0.96
CA LYS A 82 -8.20 2.61 -0.40
C LYS A 82 -7.33 3.88 -0.41
N LYS A 83 -7.55 4.80 0.53
CA LYS A 83 -6.73 6.02 0.68
C LYS A 83 -5.30 5.74 1.11
N GLN A 84 -5.09 4.77 2.01
CA GLN A 84 -3.75 4.40 2.49
C GLN A 84 -2.96 3.67 1.40
N LEU A 85 -3.61 2.79 0.65
CA LEU A 85 -3.00 2.07 -0.47
C LEU A 85 -2.65 3.02 -1.63
N ALA A 86 -3.53 3.97 -1.96
CA ALA A 86 -3.22 5.00 -2.96
C ALA A 86 -1.99 5.84 -2.57
N ALA A 87 -1.86 6.22 -1.29
CA ALA A 87 -0.67 6.94 -0.81
C ALA A 87 0.60 6.08 -0.90
N LEU A 88 0.49 4.77 -0.69
CA LEU A 88 1.60 3.84 -0.85
C LEU A 88 2.00 3.69 -2.33
N GLU A 89 1.03 3.58 -3.22
CA GLU A 89 1.23 3.52 -4.68
C GLU A 89 1.89 4.80 -5.20
N GLU A 90 1.46 5.97 -4.74
CA GLU A 90 2.08 7.26 -5.10
C GLU A 90 3.59 7.31 -4.74
N ILE A 91 3.97 6.82 -3.56
CA ILE A 91 5.39 6.71 -3.17
C ILE A 91 6.10 5.65 -4.03
N CYS A 92 5.41 4.56 -4.37
CA CYS A 92 5.95 3.52 -5.21
C CYS A 92 6.30 4.03 -6.61
N GLU A 93 5.43 4.86 -7.18
CA GLU A 93 5.57 5.42 -8.53
C GLU A 93 6.50 6.62 -8.60
N ARG A 94 6.63 7.39 -7.52
CA ARG A 94 7.60 8.48 -7.44
C ARG A 94 9.00 7.92 -7.60
N CYS A 95 9.66 8.30 -8.69
CA CYS A 95 11.06 7.98 -8.91
C CYS A 95 11.93 8.80 -7.95
N LYS A 96 13.01 8.24 -7.42
CA LYS A 96 14.07 9.05 -6.80
C LYS A 96 14.72 9.90 -7.89
N THR A 97 14.24 11.12 -8.07
CA THR A 97 14.97 12.14 -8.83
C THR A 97 16.19 12.50 -7.99
N ASN A 98 17.37 12.05 -8.40
CA ASN A 98 18.63 12.43 -7.77
C ASN A 98 18.79 13.96 -7.87
N GLU A 99 18.94 14.64 -6.74
CA GLU A 99 19.74 15.86 -6.61
C GLU A 99 21.21 15.47 -6.40
#